data_AF-B0CU90-F1
#
_entry.id   AF-B0CU90-F1
#
_cell.length_a   1.000
_cell.length_b   1.000
_cell.length_c   1.000
_cell.angle_alpha   90.00
_cell.angle_beta   90.00
_cell.angle_gamma   90.00
#
_symmetry.space_group_name_H-M   'P 1'
#
loop_
_entity.id
_entity.type
_entity.pdbx_description
1 polymer ?
#
loop_
_entity_poly.entity_id
_entity_poly.type
_entity_poly.pdbx_seq_one_letter_code
_entity_poly.pdbx_strand_id
1 'polypeptide(L)'
;CDGSQKRAILDFEDILSIFSALVVVLPLGPRENFFRTFQNAFTFEDAAKSLAYITISQSTSGPKPGDPKQRVNITFEMERHMAKTMCQVFMDARLIENAADQSSLVFNDTGFYRLTPKGLHVVERFISDNGINNADRLLPVFRSQPICINLVPFERTQNEDEIHITDPMLTALFRRFAGDRPNYCALDHHPKQNSDSDKFQTHNERSRGIVLSDVPERAGSGTISIPILSNISGAKEHHQQVHKHCFSASSAMDWLRDFTCVVTRDEAGLLAAHFVRLQLITLNRGEFLDTSKAIYRITDEGRIAAQWDLLSGKSMNIYAAQDSTVSLTHNHEE
;
A
#
# COMPACT_ATOMS: atom_id res chain seq x y z
N CYS A 1 -15.73 16.31 -39.44
CA CYS A 1 -14.94 15.10 -39.16
C CYS A 1 -13.92 15.44 -38.09
N ASP A 2 -13.94 14.61 -37.05
CA ASP A 2 -12.91 14.35 -36.06
C ASP A 2 -12.53 15.46 -35.07
N GLY A 3 -12.45 15.07 -33.79
CA GLY A 3 -12.12 15.95 -32.69
C GLY A 3 -12.98 15.71 -31.46
N SER A 4 -12.59 14.73 -30.66
CA SER A 4 -13.02 14.50 -29.27
C SER A 4 -14.13 13.48 -29.06
N GLN A 5 -13.96 12.28 -29.63
CA GLN A 5 -14.22 11.07 -28.85
C GLN A 5 -13.14 10.98 -27.76
N LYS A 6 -13.14 11.93 -26.79
CA LYS A 6 -12.37 11.77 -25.56
C LYS A 6 -12.99 10.56 -24.88
N ARG A 7 -12.37 9.39 -25.06
CA ARG A 7 -12.57 8.22 -24.22
C ARG A 7 -12.52 8.77 -22.80
N ALA A 8 -13.65 8.79 -22.09
CA ALA A 8 -13.67 9.23 -20.70
C ALA A 8 -12.68 8.33 -19.97
N ILE A 9 -11.52 8.89 -19.63
CA ILE A 9 -10.56 8.20 -18.77
C ILE A 9 -11.27 8.21 -17.42
N LEU A 10 -11.67 7.03 -16.95
CA LEU A 10 -12.23 6.88 -15.62
C LEU A 10 -11.19 7.39 -14.63
N ASP A 11 -11.56 8.35 -13.81
CA ASP A 11 -10.69 8.80 -12.72
C ASP A 11 -10.68 7.76 -11.59
N PHE A 12 -9.83 7.99 -10.60
CA PHE A 12 -9.72 7.13 -9.43
C PHE A 12 -11.05 6.90 -8.71
N GLU A 13 -11.85 7.96 -8.54
CA GLU A 13 -13.13 7.89 -7.82
C GLU A 13 -14.18 7.10 -8.60
N ASP A 14 -14.19 7.22 -9.93
CA ASP A 14 -14.98 6.40 -10.83
C ASP A 14 -14.61 4.91 -10.67
N ILE A 15 -13.31 4.58 -10.65
CA ILE A 15 -12.84 3.19 -10.46
C ILE A 15 -13.35 2.63 -9.12
N LEU A 16 -13.21 3.38 -8.02
CA LEU A 16 -13.66 2.94 -6.70
C LEU A 16 -15.17 2.79 -6.62
N SER A 17 -15.92 3.71 -7.25
CA SER A 17 -17.38 3.70 -7.28
C SER A 17 -17.91 2.51 -8.09
N ILE A 18 -17.35 2.24 -9.27
CA ILE A 18 -17.71 1.09 -10.10
C ILE A 18 -17.37 -0.22 -9.38
N PHE A 19 -16.18 -0.30 -8.78
CA PHE A 19 -15.77 -1.45 -7.99
C PHE A 19 -16.75 -1.72 -6.83
N SER A 20 -17.10 -0.68 -6.08
CA SER A 20 -18.00 -0.82 -4.94
C SER A 20 -19.41 -1.20 -5.35
N ALA A 21 -19.94 -0.58 -6.41
CA ALA A 21 -21.23 -0.94 -7.00
C ALA A 21 -21.26 -2.41 -7.45
N LEU A 22 -20.18 -2.89 -8.08
CA LEU A 22 -20.02 -4.28 -8.46
C LEU A 22 -20.05 -5.21 -7.24
N VAL A 23 -19.21 -4.96 -6.23
CA VAL A 23 -19.13 -5.82 -5.04
C VAL A 23 -20.45 -5.88 -4.31
N VAL A 24 -21.15 -4.75 -4.21
CA VAL A 24 -22.47 -4.69 -3.60
C VAL A 24 -23.42 -5.66 -4.27
N VAL A 25 -23.32 -5.94 -5.59
CA VAL A 25 -24.21 -6.87 -6.32
C VAL A 25 -23.67 -8.28 -6.51
N LEU A 26 -22.36 -8.50 -6.35
CA LEU A 26 -21.72 -9.80 -6.61
C LEU A 26 -22.24 -10.95 -5.73
N PRO A 27 -22.41 -12.15 -6.29
CA PRO A 27 -22.68 -13.37 -5.52
C PRO A 27 -21.37 -13.93 -4.93
N LEU A 28 -20.89 -13.32 -3.85
CA LEU A 28 -19.73 -13.79 -3.10
C LEU A 28 -20.10 -15.05 -2.30
N GLY A 29 -19.41 -16.15 -2.54
CA GLY A 29 -19.69 -17.43 -1.87
C GLY A 29 -18.55 -18.43 -2.00
N PRO A 30 -18.70 -19.65 -1.45
CA PRO A 30 -17.71 -20.71 -1.61
C PRO A 30 -17.61 -21.15 -3.08
N ARG A 31 -16.39 -21.24 -3.58
CA ARG A 31 -16.07 -21.75 -4.93
C ARG A 31 -15.08 -22.90 -4.85
N GLU A 32 -15.36 -24.01 -5.51
CA GLU A 32 -14.53 -25.22 -5.44
C GLU A 32 -13.73 -25.45 -6.72
N ASN A 33 -12.47 -25.87 -6.58
CA ASN A 33 -11.63 -26.30 -7.68
C ASN A 33 -10.61 -27.33 -7.19
N PHE A 34 -10.48 -28.47 -7.90
CA PHE A 34 -9.48 -29.52 -7.65
C PHE A 34 -9.14 -29.70 -6.15
N PHE A 35 -10.17 -29.98 -5.33
CA PHE A 35 -10.09 -30.24 -3.88
C PHE A 35 -9.78 -29.03 -2.96
N ARG A 36 -9.84 -27.80 -3.47
CA ARG A 36 -9.78 -26.58 -2.65
C ARG A 36 -11.08 -25.80 -2.73
N THR A 37 -11.52 -25.27 -1.58
CA THR A 37 -12.65 -24.34 -1.49
C THR A 37 -12.13 -22.94 -1.19
N PHE A 38 -12.50 -21.98 -2.03
CA PHE A 38 -12.21 -20.56 -1.85
C PHE A 38 -13.46 -19.87 -1.33
N GLN A 39 -13.40 -19.38 -0.09
CA GLN A 39 -14.50 -18.64 0.54
C GLN A 39 -14.61 -17.22 -0.01
N ASN A 40 -15.84 -16.70 -0.06
CA ASN A 40 -16.17 -15.34 -0.54
C ASN A 40 -15.56 -15.02 -1.92
N ALA A 41 -15.57 -15.99 -2.83
CA ALA A 41 -14.99 -15.85 -4.15
C ALA A 41 -16.06 -15.69 -5.23
N PHE A 42 -15.67 -15.03 -6.32
CA PHE A 42 -16.47 -14.86 -7.53
C PHE A 42 -15.67 -15.26 -8.78
N THR A 43 -16.39 -15.51 -9.87
CA THR A 43 -15.83 -15.81 -11.19
C THR A 43 -15.95 -14.60 -12.11
N PHE A 44 -15.21 -14.61 -13.22
CA PHE A 44 -15.38 -13.58 -14.25
C PHE A 44 -16.82 -13.51 -14.78
N GLU A 45 -17.53 -14.64 -14.86
CA GLU A 45 -18.92 -14.66 -15.32
C GLU A 45 -19.86 -13.90 -14.37
N ASP A 46 -19.65 -14.02 -13.06
CA ASP A 46 -20.41 -13.27 -12.06
C ASP A 46 -20.15 -11.75 -12.20
N ALA A 47 -18.88 -11.38 -12.41
CA ALA A 47 -18.48 -9.98 -12.58
C ALA A 47 -19.03 -9.39 -13.88
N ALA A 48 -18.84 -10.07 -15.01
CA ALA A 48 -19.29 -9.61 -16.32
C ALA A 48 -20.80 -9.39 -16.37
N LYS A 49 -21.59 -10.33 -15.82
CA LYS A 49 -23.05 -10.18 -15.72
C LYS A 49 -23.45 -8.96 -14.89
N SER A 50 -22.78 -8.74 -13.76
CA SER A 50 -23.08 -7.63 -12.87
C SER A 50 -22.73 -6.29 -13.53
N LEU A 51 -21.53 -6.22 -14.10
CA LEU A 51 -20.96 -5.05 -14.76
C LEU A 51 -21.76 -4.59 -15.98
N ALA A 52 -22.38 -5.51 -16.73
CA ALA A 52 -23.19 -5.19 -17.90
C ALA A 52 -24.38 -4.26 -17.61
N TYR A 53 -24.87 -4.23 -16.36
CA TYR A 53 -26.05 -3.47 -15.97
C TYR A 53 -25.76 -2.33 -14.97
N ILE A 54 -24.49 -2.05 -14.64
CA ILE A 54 -24.15 -0.96 -13.71
C ILE A 54 -24.37 0.39 -14.40
N THR A 55 -25.17 1.24 -13.77
CA THR A 55 -25.35 2.64 -14.19
C THR A 55 -24.33 3.51 -13.46
N ILE A 56 -23.49 4.23 -14.21
CA ILE A 56 -22.49 5.14 -13.64
C ILE A 56 -23.09 6.54 -13.61
N SER A 57 -23.07 7.19 -12.45
CA SER A 57 -23.54 8.57 -12.30
C SER A 57 -22.36 9.53 -12.42
N GLN A 58 -22.13 10.12 -13.59
CA GLN A 58 -21.06 11.11 -13.78
C GLN A 58 -21.52 12.50 -13.34
N SER A 59 -20.68 13.24 -12.60
CA SER A 59 -20.95 14.64 -12.29
C SER A 59 -20.43 15.55 -13.40
N THR A 60 -21.31 16.19 -14.16
CA THR A 60 -20.92 17.24 -15.10
C THR A 60 -20.86 18.58 -14.36
N SER A 61 -19.76 19.31 -14.52
CA SER A 61 -19.71 20.71 -14.13
C SER A 61 -20.68 21.48 -15.01
N GLY A 62 -21.55 22.28 -14.40
CA GLY A 62 -22.46 23.12 -15.15
C GLY A 62 -21.70 24.10 -16.07
N PRO A 63 -22.37 24.67 -17.09
CA PRO A 63 -21.73 25.52 -18.09
C PRO A 63 -21.10 26.79 -17.51
N LYS A 64 -21.39 27.18 -16.26
CA LYS A 64 -20.81 28.35 -15.59
C LYS A 64 -20.13 27.98 -14.27
N PRO A 65 -19.00 28.64 -13.91
CA PRO A 65 -18.42 28.54 -12.57
C PRO A 65 -19.45 28.97 -11.52
N GLY A 66 -19.93 28.02 -10.70
CA GLY A 66 -20.93 28.26 -9.66
C GLY A 66 -22.26 27.50 -9.84
N ASP A 67 -22.49 26.88 -11.00
CA ASP A 67 -23.64 25.99 -11.16
C ASP A 67 -23.44 24.69 -10.34
N PRO A 68 -24.48 24.17 -9.66
CA PRO A 68 -24.39 22.91 -8.96
C PRO A 68 -24.00 21.79 -9.94
N LYS A 69 -23.01 20.98 -9.57
CA LYS A 69 -22.59 19.81 -10.37
C LYS A 69 -23.81 18.94 -10.66
N GLN A 70 -24.17 18.80 -11.94
CA GLN A 70 -25.32 18.02 -12.34
C GLN A 70 -24.88 16.56 -12.48
N ARG A 71 -25.52 15.67 -11.71
CA ARG A 71 -25.28 14.23 -11.87
C ARG A 71 -26.06 13.72 -13.08
N VAL A 72 -25.34 13.25 -14.08
CA VAL A 72 -25.87 12.58 -15.27
C VAL A 72 -25.62 11.09 -15.14
N ASN A 73 -26.68 10.31 -15.15
CA ASN A 73 -26.58 8.85 -15.12
C ASN A 73 -26.30 8.37 -16.55
N ILE A 74 -25.08 7.89 -16.79
CA ILE A 74 -24.71 7.22 -18.03
C ILE A 74 -24.80 5.72 -17.79
N THR A 75 -25.76 5.08 -18.45
CA THR A 75 -25.83 3.62 -18.51
C THR A 75 -24.91 3.17 -19.65
N PHE A 76 -23.76 2.62 -19.31
CA PHE A 76 -22.91 1.94 -20.30
C PHE A 76 -23.37 0.49 -20.39
N GLU A 77 -23.71 0.02 -21.59
CA GLU A 77 -23.87 -1.41 -21.84
C GLU A 77 -22.47 -2.02 -21.93
N MET A 78 -21.94 -2.48 -20.80
CA MET A 78 -20.57 -2.95 -20.71
C MET A 78 -20.44 -4.35 -21.32
N GLU A 79 -19.79 -4.44 -22.48
CA GLU A 79 -19.48 -5.71 -23.11
C GLU A 79 -18.47 -6.54 -22.28
N ARG A 80 -18.46 -7.86 -22.50
CA ARG A 80 -17.58 -8.81 -21.79
C ARG A 80 -16.10 -8.39 -21.81
N HIS A 81 -15.61 -7.90 -22.94
CA HIS A 81 -14.21 -7.46 -23.04
C HIS A 81 -13.92 -6.24 -22.15
N MET A 82 -14.82 -5.26 -22.12
CA MET A 82 -14.71 -4.10 -21.24
C MET A 82 -14.79 -4.51 -19.76
N ALA A 83 -15.68 -5.44 -19.41
CA ALA A 83 -15.75 -5.98 -18.06
C ALA A 83 -14.43 -6.66 -17.63
N LYS A 84 -13.76 -7.38 -18.54
CA LYS A 84 -12.45 -7.98 -18.29
C LYS A 84 -11.39 -6.91 -18.03
N THR A 85 -11.37 -5.85 -18.85
CA THR A 85 -10.47 -4.71 -18.67
C THR A 85 -10.70 -4.03 -17.33
N MET A 86 -11.95 -3.82 -16.91
CA MET A 86 -12.27 -3.27 -15.57
C MET A 86 -11.78 -4.19 -14.45
N CYS A 87 -11.95 -5.51 -14.59
CA CYS A 87 -11.43 -6.45 -13.59
C CYS A 87 -9.90 -6.44 -13.53
N GLN A 88 -9.21 -6.22 -14.65
CA GLN A 88 -7.77 -6.00 -14.66
C GLN A 88 -7.39 -4.72 -13.92
N VAL A 89 -8.11 -3.62 -14.14
CA VAL A 89 -7.90 -2.37 -13.38
C VAL A 89 -8.08 -2.60 -11.87
N PHE A 90 -9.07 -3.39 -11.45
CA PHE A 90 -9.27 -3.73 -10.04
C PHE A 90 -8.13 -4.61 -9.47
N MET A 91 -7.56 -5.52 -10.26
CA MET A 91 -6.36 -6.29 -9.90
C MET A 91 -5.14 -5.38 -9.75
N ASP A 92 -4.91 -4.49 -10.71
CA ASP A 92 -3.79 -3.55 -10.72
C ASP A 92 -3.84 -2.62 -9.50
N ALA A 93 -5.05 -2.12 -9.19
CA ALA A 93 -5.36 -1.33 -8.00
C ALA A 93 -5.29 -2.10 -6.67
N ARG A 94 -5.08 -3.43 -6.74
CA ARG A 94 -5.10 -4.38 -5.60
C ARG A 94 -6.39 -4.32 -4.80
N LEU A 95 -7.52 -4.11 -5.45
CA LEU A 95 -8.85 -4.20 -4.84
C LEU A 95 -9.36 -5.65 -4.80
N ILE A 96 -8.93 -6.45 -5.78
CA ILE A 96 -9.17 -7.90 -5.86
C ILE A 96 -7.84 -8.64 -6.08
N GLU A 97 -7.85 -9.93 -5.78
CA GLU A 97 -6.73 -10.84 -6.03
C GLU A 97 -7.22 -12.22 -6.47
N ASN A 98 -6.37 -12.95 -7.17
CA ASN A 98 -6.65 -14.35 -7.53
C ASN A 98 -6.55 -15.22 -6.27
N ALA A 99 -7.62 -15.96 -5.99
CA ALA A 99 -7.76 -16.73 -4.77
C ALA A 99 -6.81 -17.94 -4.70
N ALA A 100 -6.41 -18.48 -5.85
CA ALA A 100 -5.50 -19.62 -5.96
C ALA A 100 -4.03 -19.19 -6.04
N ASP A 101 -3.73 -18.08 -6.72
CA ASP A 101 -2.39 -17.55 -6.90
C ASP A 101 -2.35 -16.03 -6.70
N GLN A 102 -2.01 -15.61 -5.49
CA GLN A 102 -1.91 -14.20 -5.11
C GLN A 102 -0.75 -13.45 -5.79
N SER A 103 0.19 -14.18 -6.41
CA SER A 103 1.29 -13.57 -7.16
C SER A 103 0.88 -13.19 -8.59
N SER A 104 -0.27 -13.69 -9.05
CA SER A 104 -0.79 -13.40 -10.38
C SER A 104 -1.22 -11.94 -10.49
N LEU A 105 -0.62 -11.22 -11.43
CA LEU A 105 -0.96 -9.82 -11.74
C LEU A 105 -1.97 -9.71 -12.89
N VAL A 106 -2.33 -10.82 -13.54
CA VAL A 106 -3.18 -10.83 -14.73
C VAL A 106 -4.54 -11.43 -14.41
N PHE A 107 -5.60 -10.74 -14.80
CA PHE A 107 -6.96 -11.22 -14.70
C PHE A 107 -7.29 -12.23 -15.81
N ASN A 108 -7.55 -13.46 -15.39
CA ASN A 108 -7.94 -14.61 -16.21
C ASN A 108 -9.42 -14.98 -16.07
N ASP A 109 -10.06 -15.35 -17.18
CA ASP A 109 -11.50 -15.67 -17.25
C ASP A 109 -11.89 -16.91 -16.42
N THR A 110 -10.96 -17.83 -16.21
CA THR A 110 -11.17 -19.10 -15.50
C THR A 110 -10.77 -19.05 -14.02
N GLY A 111 -10.29 -17.90 -13.56
CA GLY A 111 -9.85 -17.71 -12.18
C GLY A 111 -11.00 -17.54 -11.19
N PHE A 112 -10.71 -17.83 -9.92
CA PHE A 112 -11.53 -17.40 -8.79
C PHE A 112 -10.88 -16.19 -8.15
N TYR A 113 -11.68 -15.17 -7.87
CA TYR A 113 -11.22 -13.89 -7.33
C TYR A 113 -11.90 -13.60 -6.01
N ARG A 114 -11.18 -12.92 -5.13
CA ARG A 114 -11.68 -12.43 -3.85
C ARG A 114 -11.23 -11.00 -3.63
N LEU A 115 -11.89 -10.31 -2.71
CA LEU A 115 -11.49 -8.97 -2.32
C LEU A 115 -10.21 -9.01 -1.48
N THR A 116 -9.39 -7.98 -1.63
CA THR A 116 -8.26 -7.72 -0.72
C THR A 116 -8.75 -6.94 0.52
N PRO A 117 -7.92 -6.82 1.58
CA PRO A 117 -8.24 -5.94 2.71
C PRO A 117 -8.47 -4.48 2.33
N LYS A 118 -7.78 -4.00 1.28
CA LYS A 118 -7.97 -2.66 0.71
C LYS A 118 -9.31 -2.57 -0.02
N GLY A 119 -9.64 -3.56 -0.85
CA GLY A 119 -10.93 -3.63 -1.52
C GLY A 119 -12.10 -3.64 -0.52
N LEU A 120 -11.99 -4.40 0.57
CA LEU A 120 -13.01 -4.41 1.62
C LEU A 120 -13.17 -3.04 2.30
N HIS A 121 -12.07 -2.34 2.58
CA HIS A 121 -12.12 -0.99 3.16
C HIS A 121 -12.86 -0.01 2.23
N VAL A 122 -12.55 -0.04 0.93
CA VAL A 122 -13.21 0.80 -0.08
C VAL A 122 -14.71 0.54 -0.11
N VAL A 123 -15.12 -0.73 -0.09
CA VAL A 123 -16.55 -1.13 -0.14
C VAL A 123 -17.29 -0.74 1.14
N GLU A 124 -16.67 -0.98 2.30
CA GLU A 124 -17.25 -0.59 3.60
C GLU A 124 -17.50 0.92 3.67
N ARG A 125 -16.52 1.71 3.24
CA ARG A 125 -16.64 3.17 3.14
C ARG A 125 -17.74 3.58 2.16
N PHE A 126 -17.79 2.98 0.97
CA PHE A 126 -18.82 3.30 -0.02
C PHE A 126 -20.25 3.02 0.49
N ILE A 127 -20.46 1.90 1.20
CA ILE A 127 -21.75 1.53 1.80
C ILE A 127 -22.16 2.56 2.85
N SER A 128 -21.22 2.95 3.73
CA SER A 128 -21.44 3.97 4.76
C SER A 128 -21.77 5.34 4.15
N ASP A 129 -20.96 5.79 3.20
CA ASP A 129 -21.07 7.12 2.58
C ASP A 129 -22.35 7.27 1.74
N ASN A 130 -22.85 6.19 1.13
CA ASN A 130 -24.05 6.20 0.30
C ASN A 130 -25.32 5.68 1.02
N GLY A 131 -25.23 5.29 2.30
CA GLY A 131 -26.38 4.80 3.07
C GLY A 131 -27.04 3.55 2.47
N ILE A 132 -26.25 2.59 1.99
CA ILE A 132 -26.77 1.37 1.35
C ILE A 132 -27.31 0.41 2.42
N ASN A 133 -28.61 0.50 2.69
CA ASN A 133 -29.27 -0.23 3.78
C ASN A 133 -29.36 -1.76 3.58
N ASN A 134 -29.22 -2.28 2.36
CA ASN A 134 -29.39 -3.71 2.04
C ASN A 134 -28.06 -4.45 1.82
N ALA A 135 -26.98 -4.01 2.49
CA ALA A 135 -25.65 -4.61 2.37
C ALA A 135 -25.41 -5.81 3.32
N ASP A 136 -26.44 -6.30 4.01
CA ASP A 136 -26.34 -7.38 5.02
C ASP A 136 -25.65 -8.65 4.50
N ARG A 137 -25.79 -8.95 3.21
CA ARG A 137 -25.11 -10.08 2.55
C ARG A 137 -23.58 -10.00 2.60
N LEU A 138 -23.01 -8.82 2.80
CA LEU A 138 -21.56 -8.61 2.90
C LEU A 138 -21.05 -8.74 4.34
N LEU A 139 -21.93 -8.74 5.35
CA LEU A 139 -21.53 -8.91 6.75
C LEU A 139 -20.72 -10.19 7.00
N PRO A 140 -21.04 -11.37 6.43
CA PRO A 140 -20.21 -12.56 6.57
C PRO A 140 -18.81 -12.38 5.95
N VAL A 141 -18.71 -11.62 4.86
CA VAL A 141 -17.44 -11.33 4.18
C VAL A 141 -16.56 -10.44 5.05
N PHE A 142 -17.12 -9.33 5.56
CA PHE A 142 -16.41 -8.41 6.46
C PHE A 142 -15.94 -9.08 7.77
N ARG A 143 -16.66 -10.08 8.26
CA ARG A 143 -16.28 -10.82 9.48
C ARG A 143 -15.21 -11.89 9.24
N SER A 144 -15.11 -12.42 8.03
CA SER A 144 -14.23 -13.56 7.72
C SER A 144 -12.90 -13.16 7.10
N GLN A 145 -12.71 -11.89 6.73
CA GLN A 145 -11.49 -11.38 6.10
C GLN A 145 -11.01 -10.10 6.80
N PRO A 146 -9.68 -9.86 6.87
CA PRO A 146 -9.16 -8.62 7.44
C PRO A 146 -9.51 -7.43 6.54
N ILE A 147 -9.80 -6.29 7.17
CA ILE A 147 -10.07 -5.00 6.52
C ILE A 147 -8.93 -4.04 6.83
N CYS A 148 -8.46 -3.31 5.82
CA CYS A 148 -7.45 -2.28 6.01
C CYS A 148 -8.05 -1.02 6.65
N ILE A 149 -8.20 -1.00 7.97
CA ILE A 149 -8.88 0.08 8.71
C ILE A 149 -8.28 1.49 8.53
N ASN A 150 -6.96 1.58 8.27
CA ASN A 150 -6.22 2.84 8.17
C ASN A 150 -5.61 2.98 6.77
N LEU A 151 -6.44 2.94 5.73
CA LEU A 151 -6.00 3.21 4.36
C LEU A 151 -5.65 4.69 4.23
N VAL A 152 -4.41 5.00 3.85
CA VAL A 152 -3.94 6.39 3.71
C VAL A 152 -4.52 7.02 2.45
N PRO A 153 -5.37 8.06 2.55
CA PRO A 153 -5.88 8.78 1.40
C PRO A 153 -4.85 9.79 0.88
N PHE A 154 -4.95 10.12 -0.41
CA PHE A 154 -4.21 11.22 -1.01
C PHE A 154 -5.16 12.18 -1.71
N GLU A 155 -4.82 13.46 -1.65
CA GLU A 155 -5.45 14.45 -2.52
C GLU A 155 -4.98 14.21 -3.95
N ARG A 156 -5.92 14.27 -4.91
CA ARG A 156 -5.62 14.12 -6.34
C ARG A 156 -6.01 15.37 -7.11
N THR A 157 -5.28 15.65 -8.19
CA THR A 157 -5.57 16.79 -9.07
C THR A 157 -6.82 16.51 -9.90
N GLN A 158 -7.71 17.50 -10.02
CA GLN A 158 -9.01 17.30 -10.70
C GLN A 158 -8.90 17.06 -12.20
N ASN A 159 -7.78 17.40 -12.83
CA ASN A 159 -7.64 17.39 -14.28
C ASN A 159 -6.86 16.16 -14.79
N GLU A 160 -5.86 15.70 -14.03
CA GLU A 160 -4.92 14.66 -14.45
C GLU A 160 -4.98 13.42 -13.54
N ASP A 161 -5.80 13.46 -12.47
CA ASP A 161 -5.93 12.39 -11.49
C ASP A 161 -4.58 11.99 -10.86
N GLU A 162 -3.67 12.96 -10.74
CA GLU A 162 -2.34 12.75 -10.17
C GLU A 162 -2.34 13.01 -8.66
N ILE A 163 -1.53 12.25 -7.92
CA ILE A 163 -1.35 12.44 -6.48
C ILE A 163 -0.71 13.80 -6.22
N HIS A 164 -1.34 14.63 -5.39
CA HIS A 164 -0.79 15.91 -4.94
C HIS A 164 0.27 15.68 -3.85
N ILE A 165 1.54 15.71 -4.23
CA ILE A 165 2.67 15.37 -3.36
C ILE A 165 3.22 16.62 -2.67
N THR A 166 3.26 16.59 -1.34
CA THR A 166 3.90 17.62 -0.50
C THR A 166 4.84 16.99 0.52
N ASP A 167 5.86 17.73 0.97
CA ASP A 167 6.81 17.23 1.98
C ASP A 167 6.13 16.81 3.31
N PRO A 168 5.12 17.53 3.84
CA PRO A 168 4.37 17.08 5.02
C PRO A 168 3.61 15.76 4.76
N MET A 169 2.99 15.60 3.60
CA MET A 169 2.31 14.36 3.21
C MET A 169 3.30 13.20 3.12
N LEU A 170 4.45 13.40 2.49
CA LEU A 170 5.51 12.40 2.37
C LEU A 170 6.07 12.00 3.74
N THR A 171 6.26 12.96 4.64
CA THR A 171 6.74 12.71 6.00
C THR A 171 5.71 11.90 6.81
N ALA A 172 4.44 12.25 6.73
CA ALA A 172 3.36 11.53 7.39
C ALA A 172 3.19 10.10 6.83
N LEU A 173 3.24 9.97 5.50
CA LEU A 173 3.24 8.69 4.81
C LEU A 173 4.45 7.84 5.25
N PHE A 174 5.64 8.42 5.27
CA PHE A 174 6.85 7.71 5.66
C PHE A 174 6.79 7.22 7.12
N ARG A 175 6.24 8.03 8.04
CA ARG A 175 6.02 7.59 9.42
C ARG A 175 5.10 6.37 9.48
N ARG A 176 4.02 6.36 8.67
CA ARG A 176 3.14 5.19 8.56
C ARG A 176 3.85 4.00 7.92
N PHE A 177 4.63 4.24 6.88
CA PHE A 177 5.43 3.24 6.16
C PHE A 177 6.45 2.57 7.06
N ALA A 178 7.25 3.34 7.80
CA ALA A 178 8.26 2.83 8.73
C ALA A 178 7.63 2.17 9.98
N GLY A 179 6.46 2.65 10.39
CA GLY A 179 5.81 2.25 11.62
C GLY A 179 6.33 3.01 12.84
N ASP A 180 5.64 2.89 13.97
CA ASP A 180 6.02 3.56 15.23
C ASP A 180 7.33 3.00 15.82
N ARG A 181 7.72 1.79 15.40
CA ARG A 181 8.96 1.10 15.77
C ARG A 181 9.41 0.18 14.63
N PRO A 182 10.70 -0.20 14.58
CA PRO A 182 11.20 -1.16 13.59
C PRO A 182 10.38 -2.46 13.58
N ASN A 183 9.80 -2.81 12.43
CA ASN A 183 8.97 -4.00 12.26
C ASN A 183 9.81 -5.20 11.77
N TYR A 184 10.56 -5.83 12.66
CA TYR A 184 11.22 -7.10 12.37
C TYR A 184 10.23 -8.25 12.52
N CYS A 185 9.94 -8.97 11.43
CA CYS A 185 9.17 -10.21 11.55
C CYS A 185 9.93 -11.18 12.49
N ALA A 186 9.24 -11.72 13.49
CA ALA A 186 9.79 -12.77 14.32
C ALA A 186 10.00 -14.01 13.45
N LEU A 187 11.25 -14.45 13.31
CA LEU A 187 11.71 -15.52 12.40
C LEU A 187 11.12 -16.93 12.67
N ASP A 188 10.09 -17.10 13.49
CA ASP A 188 9.72 -18.42 14.02
C ASP A 188 8.36 -18.97 13.60
N HIS A 189 7.62 -18.30 12.73
CA HIS A 189 6.35 -18.85 12.24
C HIS A 189 6.52 -19.39 10.83
N HIS A 190 6.99 -20.64 10.76
CA HIS A 190 6.76 -21.47 9.58
C HIS A 190 5.23 -21.47 9.35
N PRO A 191 4.70 -20.90 8.26
CA PRO A 191 3.26 -20.82 8.08
C PRO A 191 2.72 -22.25 7.99
N LYS A 192 2.05 -22.71 9.04
CA LYS A 192 1.20 -23.89 8.96
C LYS A 192 0.05 -23.50 8.06
N GLN A 193 -0.05 -24.17 6.91
CA GLN A 193 -0.99 -23.82 5.87
C GLN A 193 -2.42 -23.61 6.40
N ASN A 194 -3.07 -22.57 5.87
CA ASN A 194 -4.52 -22.45 5.74
C ASN A 194 -5.35 -22.38 7.03
N SER A 195 -5.02 -21.50 7.97
CA SER A 195 -6.02 -21.04 8.95
C SER A 195 -6.43 -19.60 8.66
N ASP A 196 -7.72 -19.26 8.80
CA ASP A 196 -8.18 -17.88 8.62
C ASP A 196 -7.57 -16.94 9.68
N SER A 197 -7.21 -17.45 10.86
CA SER A 197 -6.46 -16.71 11.88
C SER A 197 -5.10 -16.21 11.39
N ASP A 198 -4.44 -16.95 10.51
CA ASP A 198 -3.13 -16.59 9.95
C ASP A 198 -3.21 -15.36 9.03
N LYS A 199 -4.32 -15.22 8.29
CA LYS A 199 -4.55 -14.06 7.41
C LYS A 199 -4.72 -12.77 8.20
N PHE A 200 -5.51 -12.80 9.27
CA PHE A 200 -5.69 -11.65 10.16
C PHE A 200 -4.37 -11.24 10.82
N GLN A 201 -3.61 -12.23 11.32
CA GLN A 201 -2.32 -11.97 11.93
C GLN A 201 -1.32 -11.37 10.92
N THR A 202 -1.18 -11.98 9.74
CA THR A 202 -0.30 -11.49 8.68
C THR A 202 -0.65 -10.05 8.27
N HIS A 203 -1.94 -9.75 8.08
CA HIS A 203 -2.37 -8.40 7.75
C HIS A 203 -2.06 -7.40 8.87
N ASN A 204 -2.31 -7.78 10.13
CA ASN A 204 -2.02 -6.96 11.30
C ASN A 204 -0.52 -6.70 11.49
N GLU A 205 0.34 -7.67 11.15
CA GLU A 205 1.80 -7.47 11.19
C GLU A 205 2.25 -6.50 10.10
N ARG A 206 1.73 -6.62 8.88
CA ARG A 206 2.04 -5.71 7.77
C ARG A 206 1.51 -4.29 8.00
N SER A 207 0.38 -4.14 8.70
CA SER A 207 -0.24 -2.84 8.98
C SER A 207 0.52 -2.00 10.03
N ARG A 208 1.50 -2.60 10.73
CA ARG A 208 2.39 -1.93 11.68
C ARG A 208 3.55 -1.18 11.03
N GLY A 209 3.80 -1.42 9.74
CA GLY A 209 4.90 -0.82 8.98
C GLY A 209 5.60 -1.83 8.08
N ILE A 210 6.54 -1.36 7.27
CA ILE A 210 7.34 -2.17 6.36
C ILE A 210 8.13 -3.21 7.15
N VAL A 211 8.11 -4.46 6.70
CA VAL A 211 8.87 -5.53 7.33
C VAL A 211 10.36 -5.31 7.06
N LEU A 212 11.16 -5.37 8.12
CA LEU A 212 12.58 -5.12 8.11
C LEU A 212 13.37 -6.42 8.32
N SER A 213 14.58 -6.43 7.78
CA SER A 213 15.59 -7.46 7.94
C SER A 213 16.97 -6.83 8.09
N ASP A 214 17.90 -7.56 8.69
CA ASP A 214 19.30 -7.17 8.77
C ASP A 214 20.07 -7.90 7.67
N VAL A 215 20.88 -7.17 6.90
CA VAL A 215 21.59 -7.73 5.74
C VAL A 215 23.11 -7.57 5.91
N PRO A 216 23.89 -8.66 5.87
CA PRO A 216 25.34 -8.58 5.91
C PRO A 216 25.89 -7.99 4.61
N GLU A 217 26.83 -7.06 4.72
CA GLU A 217 27.59 -6.52 3.60
C GLU A 217 28.55 -7.59 3.09
N ARG A 218 28.40 -8.03 1.84
CA ARG A 218 29.39 -8.93 1.21
C ARG A 218 30.58 -8.12 0.71
N ALA A 219 31.77 -8.49 1.17
CA ALA A 219 33.02 -7.89 0.73
C ALA A 219 33.13 -7.92 -0.80
N GLY A 220 33.25 -6.73 -1.42
CA GLY A 220 33.64 -6.59 -2.84
C GLY A 220 32.58 -6.17 -3.85
N SER A 221 31.30 -6.01 -3.49
CA SER A 221 30.24 -5.68 -4.49
C SER A 221 29.55 -4.33 -4.30
N GLY A 222 29.71 -3.65 -3.17
CA GLY A 222 28.94 -2.43 -2.87
C GLY A 222 27.42 -2.63 -3.03
N THR A 223 26.94 -3.87 -2.92
CA THR A 223 25.55 -4.29 -3.18
C THR A 223 25.10 -5.15 -2.01
N ILE A 224 24.04 -4.72 -1.34
CA ILE A 224 23.37 -5.46 -0.26
C ILE A 224 22.71 -6.69 -0.91
N SER A 225 22.98 -7.90 -0.43
CA SER A 225 22.46 -9.14 -1.04
C SER A 225 21.85 -10.06 0.02
N ILE A 226 20.77 -10.76 -0.36
CA ILE A 226 20.04 -11.69 0.51
C ILE A 226 21.00 -12.79 1.01
N PRO A 227 20.99 -13.13 2.32
CA PRO A 227 21.80 -14.23 2.84
C PRO A 227 21.29 -15.56 2.27
N ILE A 228 21.99 -16.08 1.26
CA ILE A 228 21.92 -17.49 0.88
C ILE A 228 22.92 -18.21 1.79
N LEU A 229 22.43 -19.19 2.57
CA LEU A 229 23.20 -20.06 3.46
C LEU A 229 24.38 -20.68 2.69
N SER A 230 25.57 -20.09 2.81
CA SER A 230 26.82 -20.71 2.36
C SER A 230 27.58 -21.19 3.58
N ASN A 231 27.45 -22.49 3.87
CA ASN A 231 28.32 -23.20 4.80
C ASN A 231 29.73 -23.28 4.17
N ILE A 232 30.58 -22.30 4.46
CA ILE A 232 32.02 -22.41 4.20
C ILE A 232 32.74 -22.12 5.50
N SER A 233 33.08 -23.21 6.20
CA SER A 233 33.95 -23.23 7.35
C SER A 233 35.38 -22.88 6.92
N GLY A 234 35.88 -21.73 7.39
CA GLY A 234 37.29 -21.36 7.30
C GLY A 234 37.56 -20.00 6.68
N ALA A 235 37.16 -18.92 7.33
CA ALA A 235 37.66 -17.58 7.02
C ALA A 235 37.83 -16.76 8.30
N LYS A 236 38.97 -16.07 8.39
CA LYS A 236 39.38 -15.16 9.46
C LYS A 236 38.26 -14.15 9.77
N GLU A 237 38.15 -13.73 11.04
CA GLU A 237 37.22 -12.70 11.54
C GLU A 237 37.43 -11.34 10.85
N HIS A 238 36.99 -11.22 9.60
CA HIS A 238 36.69 -9.92 9.03
C HIS A 238 35.38 -9.46 9.65
N HIS A 239 35.39 -8.30 10.31
CA HIS A 239 34.17 -7.63 10.78
C HIS A 239 33.22 -7.42 9.60
N GLN A 240 32.28 -8.35 9.42
CA GLN A 240 31.27 -8.24 8.40
C GLN A 240 30.28 -7.16 8.84
N GLN A 241 30.30 -6.02 8.16
CA GLN A 241 29.40 -4.92 8.45
C GLN A 241 27.96 -5.37 8.16
N VAL A 242 27.08 -5.28 9.14
CA VAL A 242 25.66 -5.64 8.97
C VAL A 242 24.85 -4.35 8.85
N HIS A 243 24.11 -4.21 7.76
CA HIS A 243 23.16 -3.13 7.59
C HIS A 243 21.84 -3.49 8.26
N LYS A 244 21.40 -2.65 9.18
CA LYS A 244 20.12 -2.79 9.87
C LYS A 244 19.00 -2.09 9.12
N HIS A 245 17.76 -2.44 9.46
CA HIS A 245 16.54 -1.79 8.97
C HIS A 245 16.43 -1.81 7.43
N CYS A 246 16.77 -2.96 6.84
CA CYS A 246 16.71 -3.15 5.39
C CYS A 246 15.39 -3.79 4.95
N PHE A 247 14.95 -3.43 3.75
CA PHE A 247 13.78 -4.00 3.10
C PHE A 247 13.98 -4.04 1.57
N SER A 248 13.29 -4.94 0.87
CA SER A 248 13.36 -5.00 -0.60
C SER A 248 12.45 -3.96 -1.24
N ALA A 249 12.80 -3.54 -2.47
CA ALA A 249 11.93 -2.67 -3.27
C ALA A 249 10.54 -3.31 -3.46
N SER A 250 10.49 -4.62 -3.74
CA SER A 250 9.22 -5.34 -3.92
C SER A 250 8.30 -5.21 -2.70
N SER A 251 8.83 -5.38 -1.48
CA SER A 251 8.06 -5.24 -0.25
C SER A 251 7.58 -3.80 -0.02
N ALA A 252 8.40 -2.80 -0.38
CA ALA A 252 7.99 -1.40 -0.28
C ALA A 252 6.83 -1.07 -1.23
N MET A 253 6.93 -1.52 -2.48
CA MET A 253 5.88 -1.32 -3.49
C MET A 253 4.58 -2.01 -3.11
N ASP A 254 4.68 -3.19 -2.51
CA ASP A 254 3.51 -3.92 -2.04
C ASP A 254 2.87 -3.24 -0.83
N TRP A 255 3.67 -2.74 0.13
CA TRP A 255 3.15 -2.01 1.27
C TRP A 255 2.45 -0.71 0.82
N LEU A 256 3.07 0.07 -0.06
CA LEU A 256 2.50 1.33 -0.57
C LEU A 256 1.16 1.09 -1.26
N ARG A 257 1.03 0.04 -2.07
CA ARG A 257 -0.23 -0.26 -2.78
C ARG A 257 -1.31 -0.83 -1.88
N ASP A 258 -0.95 -1.52 -0.79
CA ASP A 258 -1.91 -2.19 0.10
C ASP A 258 -2.46 -1.26 1.19
N PHE A 259 -1.67 -0.31 1.67
CA PHE A 259 -2.01 0.55 2.80
C PHE A 259 -2.26 2.01 2.42
N THR A 260 -2.29 2.34 1.13
CA THR A 260 -2.63 3.66 0.62
C THR A 260 -3.64 3.57 -0.53
N CYS A 261 -4.19 4.70 -0.96
CA CYS A 261 -5.07 4.79 -2.11
C CYS A 261 -4.35 4.72 -3.48
N VAL A 262 -3.03 4.49 -3.51
CA VAL A 262 -2.25 4.30 -4.75
C VAL A 262 -2.84 3.18 -5.60
N VAL A 263 -2.96 3.42 -6.90
CA VAL A 263 -3.55 2.49 -7.87
C VAL A 263 -2.46 1.74 -8.62
N THR A 264 -1.48 2.47 -9.16
CA THR A 264 -0.51 1.89 -10.08
C THR A 264 0.81 1.61 -9.39
N ARG A 265 1.60 0.73 -10.00
CA ARG A 265 2.98 0.49 -9.56
C ARG A 265 3.84 1.74 -9.75
N ASP A 266 3.58 2.53 -10.78
CA ASP A 266 4.34 3.75 -11.08
C ASP A 266 4.12 4.85 -10.01
N GLU A 267 2.89 5.03 -9.55
CA GLU A 267 2.56 5.94 -8.43
C GLU A 267 3.30 5.54 -7.15
N ALA A 268 3.32 4.24 -6.82
CA ALA A 268 4.09 3.74 -5.68
C ALA A 268 5.59 4.00 -5.85
N GLY A 269 6.10 3.84 -7.08
CA GLY A 269 7.50 4.10 -7.41
C GLY A 269 7.85 5.56 -7.25
N LEU A 270 6.96 6.48 -7.64
CA LEU A 270 7.12 7.92 -7.47
C LEU A 270 7.19 8.31 -5.98
N LEU A 271 6.30 7.77 -5.15
CA LEU A 271 6.34 8.00 -3.70
C LEU A 271 7.66 7.48 -3.09
N ALA A 272 8.11 6.29 -3.49
CA ALA A 272 9.36 5.72 -3.02
C ALA A 272 10.59 6.52 -3.50
N ALA A 273 10.57 7.04 -4.73
CA ALA A 273 11.60 7.95 -5.24
C ALA A 273 11.69 9.23 -4.40
N HIS A 274 10.55 9.76 -3.95
CA HIS A 274 10.56 10.89 -3.02
C HIS A 274 11.13 10.55 -1.64
N PHE A 275 10.95 9.32 -1.13
CA PHE A 275 11.64 8.89 0.09
C PHE A 275 13.16 8.90 -0.07
N VAL A 276 13.68 8.50 -1.25
CA VAL A 276 15.11 8.62 -1.57
C VAL A 276 15.54 10.08 -1.66
N ARG A 277 14.77 10.93 -2.36
CA ARG A 277 15.04 12.39 -2.49
C ARG A 277 15.15 13.08 -1.13
N LEU A 278 14.24 12.75 -0.21
CA LEU A 278 14.22 13.27 1.15
C LEU A 278 15.22 12.59 2.08
N GLN A 279 16.06 11.69 1.54
CA GLN A 279 17.05 10.93 2.28
C GLN A 279 16.45 10.09 3.41
N LEU A 280 15.17 9.70 3.34
CA LEU A 280 14.50 8.87 4.36
C LEU A 280 14.89 7.39 4.21
N ILE A 281 15.19 6.99 2.97
CA ILE A 281 15.69 5.66 2.61
C ILE A 281 16.87 5.82 1.66
N THR A 282 17.76 4.84 1.63
CA THR A 282 18.90 4.87 0.70
C THR A 282 19.18 3.50 0.12
N LEU A 283 19.52 3.50 -1.17
CA LEU A 283 20.19 2.44 -1.90
C LEU A 283 21.62 2.91 -2.14
N ASN A 284 22.60 2.03 -2.01
CA ASN A 284 24.03 2.34 -1.88
C ASN A 284 24.58 3.54 -2.68
N ARG A 285 24.11 3.85 -3.91
CA ARG A 285 24.44 5.08 -4.67
C ARG A 285 23.42 5.45 -5.78
N GLY A 286 22.17 5.80 -5.49
CA GLY A 286 21.31 6.32 -6.57
C GLY A 286 19.81 6.47 -6.30
N GLU A 287 19.09 6.70 -7.40
CA GLU A 287 17.64 6.85 -7.49
C GLU A 287 16.90 5.57 -7.07
N PHE A 288 15.58 5.68 -6.89
CA PHE A 288 14.76 4.51 -6.59
C PHE A 288 14.66 3.58 -7.80
N LEU A 289 15.23 2.39 -7.66
CA LEU A 289 15.11 1.26 -8.57
C LEU A 289 14.06 0.27 -8.06
N ASP A 290 12.98 0.13 -8.83
CA ASP A 290 11.97 -0.90 -8.62
C ASP A 290 12.40 -2.24 -9.22
N THR A 291 13.31 -2.93 -8.53
CA THR A 291 13.77 -4.27 -8.93
C THR A 291 13.70 -5.23 -7.76
N SER A 292 13.43 -6.51 -8.04
CA SER A 292 13.38 -7.55 -6.99
C SER A 292 14.70 -7.74 -6.24
N LYS A 293 15.82 -7.22 -6.79
CA LYS A 293 17.16 -7.29 -6.20
C LYS A 293 17.53 -6.04 -5.39
N ALA A 294 16.83 -4.92 -5.57
CA ALA A 294 17.15 -3.69 -4.87
C ALA A 294 16.74 -3.80 -3.40
N ILE A 295 17.71 -3.55 -2.52
CA ILE A 295 17.53 -3.54 -1.06
C ILE A 295 17.85 -2.14 -0.56
N TYR A 296 16.89 -1.54 0.11
CA TYR A 296 16.99 -0.23 0.73
C TYR A 296 17.20 -0.39 2.22
N ARG A 297 17.79 0.62 2.84
CA ARG A 297 17.81 0.79 4.29
C ARG A 297 17.14 2.09 4.69
N ILE A 298 16.51 2.10 5.86
CA ILE A 298 16.06 3.34 6.50
C ILE A 298 17.31 4.08 7.01
N THR A 299 17.42 5.36 6.67
CA THR A 299 18.54 6.24 7.06
C THR A 299 18.31 6.82 8.45
N ASP A 300 19.29 7.58 8.96
CA ASP A 300 19.15 8.29 10.23
C ASP A 300 18.07 9.36 10.16
N GLU A 301 18.00 10.10 9.05
CA GLU A 301 16.94 11.07 8.74
C GLU A 301 15.57 10.40 8.70
N GLY A 302 15.49 9.19 8.10
CA GLY A 302 14.29 8.37 8.12
C GLY A 302 13.85 8.00 9.53
N ARG A 303 14.78 7.56 10.39
CA ARG A 303 14.47 7.22 11.80
C ARG A 303 13.94 8.42 12.58
N ILE A 304 14.51 9.61 12.34
CA ILE A 304 14.04 10.87 12.93
C ILE A 304 12.62 11.20 12.44
N ALA A 305 12.36 11.11 11.13
CA ALA A 305 11.04 11.36 10.55
C ALA A 305 9.97 10.37 11.07
N ALA A 306 10.35 9.11 11.25
CA ALA A 306 9.54 8.04 11.84
C ALA A 306 9.42 8.12 13.37
N GLN A 307 10.16 9.03 14.02
CA GLN A 307 10.15 9.27 15.46
C GLN A 307 10.57 8.06 16.32
N TRP A 308 11.37 7.15 15.79
CA TRP A 308 11.81 5.95 16.51
C TRP A 308 12.63 6.29 17.76
N ASP A 309 13.44 7.35 17.70
CA ASP A 309 14.32 7.72 18.81
C ASP A 309 13.61 8.50 19.93
N LEU A 310 12.50 9.20 19.61
CA LEU A 310 11.71 9.95 20.61
C LEU A 310 10.94 9.03 21.54
N LEU A 311 10.47 7.88 21.03
CA LEU A 311 9.75 6.86 21.82
C LEU A 311 10.70 5.97 22.63
N SER A 312 12.01 6.00 22.35
CA SER A 312 13.02 5.18 23.02
C SER A 312 13.50 5.72 24.37
N GLY A 313 12.98 6.87 24.83
CA GLY A 313 13.35 7.48 26.11
C GLY A 313 14.75 8.11 26.15
N LYS A 314 15.49 8.16 25.03
CA LYS A 314 16.69 8.98 24.91
C LYS A 314 16.30 10.45 24.80
N SER A 315 16.15 11.09 25.96
CA SER A 315 16.15 12.55 26.06
C SER A 315 17.46 13.08 25.45
N MET A 316 17.39 13.63 24.24
CA MET A 316 18.51 14.37 23.67
C MET A 316 18.63 15.68 24.45
N ASN A 317 19.70 15.80 25.22
CA ASN A 317 20.03 17.00 25.98
C ASN A 317 20.64 18.03 25.02
N ILE A 318 19.80 18.84 24.37
CA ILE A 318 20.24 19.81 23.33
C ILE A 318 20.57 21.21 23.91
N TYR A 319 20.69 21.34 25.23
CA TYR A 319 20.99 22.64 25.87
C TYR A 319 22.36 22.73 26.56
N ALA A 320 23.24 21.73 26.43
CA ALA A 320 24.59 21.79 27.00
C ALA A 320 25.59 22.53 26.08
N ALA A 321 25.23 23.72 25.61
CA ALA A 321 26.14 24.59 24.85
C ALA A 321 25.84 26.09 25.05
N GLN A 322 25.39 26.50 26.23
CA GLN A 322 25.39 27.91 26.64
C GLN A 322 25.57 28.01 28.16
N ASP A 323 26.80 27.81 28.64
CA ASP A 323 27.25 28.44 29.88
C ASP A 323 28.78 28.46 29.92
N SER A 324 29.33 29.33 29.08
CA SER A 324 30.70 29.81 29.20
C SER A 324 30.64 31.33 29.15
N THR A 325 30.54 31.92 30.34
CA THR A 325 30.74 33.32 30.79
C THR A 325 29.72 33.53 31.91
N VAL A 326 30.09 33.65 33.19
CA VAL A 326 30.76 34.81 33.79
C VAL A 326 31.48 34.37 35.06
N SER A 327 32.80 34.63 35.12
CA SER A 327 33.58 34.63 36.35
C SER A 327 33.21 35.87 37.16
N LEU A 328 32.55 35.71 38.31
CA LEU A 328 32.42 36.75 39.32
C LEU A 328 33.36 36.42 40.48
N THR A 329 34.47 37.14 40.52
CA THR A 329 35.37 37.25 41.66
C THR A 329 34.69 38.09 42.75
N HIS A 330 34.37 37.47 43.89
CA HIS A 330 34.26 38.17 45.16
C HIS A 330 34.47 37.20 46.31
N ASN A 331 35.60 37.34 47.01
CA ASN A 331 35.68 37.56 48.46
C ASN A 331 37.08 37.21 48.99
N HIS A 332 37.82 38.26 49.35
CA HIS A 332 38.61 38.29 50.58
C HIS A 332 39.00 39.74 50.85
N GLU A 333 38.46 40.33 51.91
CA GLU A 333 39.23 40.91 53.04
C GLU A 333 38.30 41.64 54.02
N GLU A 334 38.54 41.32 55.30
CA GLU A 334 38.23 42.01 56.58
C GLU A 334 36.87 42.66 56.86
#